data_AF-M5RDR3-F1
#
_entry.id   AF-M5RDR3-F1
#
_cell.length_a   1.000
_cell.length_b   1.000
_cell.length_c   1.000
_cell.angle_alpha   90.00
_cell.angle_beta   90.00
_cell.angle_gamma   90.00
#
_symmetry.space_group_name_H-M   'P 1'
#
loop_
_entity.id
_entity.type
_entity.pdbx_description
1 polymer ?
#
loop_
_entity_poly.entity_id
_entity_poly.type
_entity_poly.pdbx_seq_one_letter_code
_entity_poly.pdbx_strand_id
1 'polypeptide(L)' 'MLTDVRIDGGPMLKRIRPRARGTAFMIKKRSSHIHVGLTPIDEV' A
#
# COMPACT_ATOMS: atom_id res chain seq x y z
N MET A 1 -9.57 15.86 -15.92
CA MET A 1 -8.89 14.74 -16.58
C MET A 1 -7.87 14.11 -15.63
N LEU A 2 -7.63 12.80 -15.71
CA LEU A 2 -6.61 12.11 -14.92
C LEU A 2 -5.26 12.24 -15.63
N THR A 3 -4.22 12.73 -14.96
CA THR A 3 -2.95 13.07 -15.61
C THR A 3 -1.85 12.08 -15.26
N ASP A 4 -1.79 11.65 -13.99
CA ASP A 4 -0.79 10.71 -13.52
C ASP A 4 -1.36 9.87 -12.38
N VAL A 5 -1.05 8.57 -12.37
CA VAL A 5 -1.38 7.65 -11.28
C VAL A 5 -0.20 6.73 -11.05
N ARG A 6 0.41 6.83 -9.87
CA ARG A 6 1.51 5.97 -9.46
C ARG A 6 1.28 5.44 -8.05
N ILE A 7 1.72 4.20 -7.84
CA ILE A 7 1.58 3.48 -6.57
C ILE A 7 2.97 3.02 -6.14
N ASP A 8 3.43 3.57 -5.03
CA ASP A 8 4.72 3.25 -4.43
C ASP A 8 4.56 2.30 -3.24
N GLY A 9 5.62 1.57 -2.93
CA GLY A 9 5.66 0.73 -1.73
C GLY A 9 5.71 1.57 -0.46
N GLY A 10 4.86 1.24 0.52
CA GLY A 10 4.85 1.84 1.84
C GLY A 10 5.52 0.98 2.92
N PRO A 11 5.71 1.52 4.13
CA PRO A 11 6.34 0.80 5.23
C PRO A 11 5.52 -0.42 5.65
N MET A 12 6.21 -1.54 5.82
CA MET A 12 5.58 -2.82 6.14
C MET A 12 5.46 -3.03 7.64
N LEU A 13 4.22 -3.16 8.14
CA LEU A 13 3.97 -3.50 9.54
C LEU A 13 4.09 -5.01 9.73
N LYS A 14 5.10 -5.43 10.50
CA LYS A 14 5.31 -6.84 10.88
C LYS A 14 4.54 -7.15 12.18
N ARG A 15 3.84 -8.28 12.23
CA ARG A 15 3.14 -8.78 13.42
C ARG A 15 3.34 -10.29 13.55
N ILE A 16 3.47 -10.78 14.78
CA ILE A 16 3.59 -12.21 15.06
C ILE A 16 2.20 -12.83 15.09
N ARG A 17 2.01 -13.94 14.37
CA ARG A 17 0.81 -14.78 14.44
C ARG A 17 1.16 -16.11 15.08
N PRO A 18 0.67 -16.38 16.31
CA PRO A 18 0.81 -17.68 16.93
C PRO A 18 0.17 -18.79 16.09
N ARG A 19 0.79 -19.96 16.04
CA ARG A 19 0.31 -21.15 15.33
C ARG A 19 0.45 -22.39 16.21
N ALA A 20 -0.08 -23.52 15.72
CA ALA A 20 0.02 -24.80 16.40
C ALA A 20 1.49 -25.23 16.62
N ARG A 21 1.70 -26.14 17.59
CA ARG A 21 3.01 -26.74 17.90
C ARG A 21 4.09 -25.71 18.32
N GLY A 22 3.72 -24.65 19.03
CA GLY A 22 4.67 -23.65 19.55
C GLY A 22 5.37 -22.82 18.46
N THR A 23 4.83 -22.83 17.23
CA THR A 23 5.40 -22.06 16.12
C THR A 23 4.74 -20.70 15.99
N ALA A 24 5.45 -19.74 15.40
CA ALA A 24 4.90 -18.43 15.10
C ALA A 24 5.40 -17.95 13.74
N PHE A 25 4.50 -17.39 12.93
CA PHE A 25 4.84 -16.82 11.63
C PHE A 25 4.63 -15.31 11.64
N MET A 26 5.44 -14.59 10.86
CA MET A 26 5.23 -13.15 10.70
C MET A 26 4.18 -12.86 9.63
N ILE A 27 3.13 -12.15 10.02
CA ILE A 27 2.24 -11.46 9.09
C ILE A 27 2.88 -10.14 8.69
N LYS A 28 2.93 -9.89 7.39
CA LYS A 28 3.36 -8.62 6.80
C LYS A 28 2.13 -7.85 6.34
N LYS A 29 1.77 -6.79 7.05
CA LYS A 29 0.74 -5.83 6.63
C LYS A 29 1.41 -4.80 5.73
N ARG A 30 1.27 -4.98 4.41
CA ARG A 30 1.85 -4.08 3.40
C ARG A 30 0.96 -2.85 3.25
N SER A 31 1.56 -1.67 3.26
CA SER A 31 0.92 -0.42 2.88
C SER A 31 1.54 0.09 1.57
N SER A 32 0.87 1.05 0.94
CA SER A 32 1.32 1.71 -0.28
C SER A 32 1.04 3.19 -0.18
N HIS A 33 1.87 4.00 -0.85
CA HIS A 33 1.57 5.42 -1.08
C HIS A 33 0.98 5.55 -2.49
N ILE A 34 -0.19 6.17 -2.60
CA ILE A 34 -0.90 6.33 -3.87
C ILE A 34 -0.86 7.82 -4.21
N HIS A 35 -0.30 8.14 -5.37
CA HIS A 35 -0.24 9.49 -5.90
C HIS A 35 -1.14 9.59 -7.12
N VAL A 36 -2.04 10.58 -7.11
CA VAL A 36 -2.99 10.85 -8.20
C VAL A 36 -2.88 12.32 -8.60
N GLY A 37 -2.51 12.56 -9.85
CA GLY A 37 -2.50 13.86 -10.50
C GLY A 37 -3.76 14.05 -11.33
N LEU A 38 -4.42 15.20 -11.15
CA LEU A 38 -5.65 15.57 -11.85
C LEU A 38 -5.44 16.93 -12.52
N THR A 39 -5.92 17.06 -13.75
CA THR A 39 -6.09 18.34 -14.44
C THR A 39 -7.57 18.72 -14.50
N PRO A 40 -7.92 20.01 -14.49
CA PRO A 40 -9.28 20.48 -14.80
C PRO A 40 -9.70 20.07 -16.22
N ILE A 41 -11.01 20.10 -16.48
CA ILE A 41 -11.58 19.77 -17.79
C ILE A 41 -11.60 20.99 -18.73
N ASP A 42 -11.52 22.20 -18.17
CA ASP A 42 -11.69 23.45 -18.91
C ASP A 42 -10.45 23.88 -19.71
N GLU A 43 -9.31 23.17 -19.57
CA GLU A 43 -8.04 23.43 -20.25
C GLU A 43 -7.75 22.44 -21.40
N VAL A 44 -8.79 21.77 -21.92
CA VAL A 44 -8.69 20.80 -23.04
C VAL A 44 -8.97 21.45 -24.38
#